data_AF-A0AAV5B776-F1
#
_entry.id   AF-A0AAV5B776-F1
#
_cell.length_a   1.000
_cell.length_b   1.000
_cell.length_c   1.000
_cell.angle_alpha   90.00
_cell.angle_beta   90.00
_cell.angle_gamma   90.00
#
_symmetry.space_group_name_H-M   'P 1'
#
loop_
_entity.id
_entity.type
_entity.pdbx_description
1 polymer ?
#
loop_
_entity_poly.entity_id
_entity_poly.type
_entity_poly.pdbx_seq_one_letter_code
_entity_poly.pdbx_strand_id
1 'polypeptide(L)' 'MNLDANAVYEKSFTVGHEGYGCREVDLFLDAVIEDYETYDENIDRLEAALQRFKRKAVELEEQINNLSDINEEIKRSML' A
#
# COMPACT_ATOMS: atom_id res chain seq x y z
N MET A 1 1.88 -6.11 12.19
CA MET A 1 1.92 -4.80 12.88
C MET A 1 1.63 -5.04 14.35
N ASN A 2 2.37 -4.38 15.26
CA ASN A 2 2.17 -4.52 16.70
C ASN A 2 1.22 -3.46 17.30
N LEU A 3 0.88 -2.42 16.53
CA LEU A 3 0.00 -1.32 16.88
C LEU A 3 -0.78 -0.90 15.63
N ASP A 4 -2.03 -0.49 15.81
CA ASP A 4 -2.88 0.20 14.84
C ASP A 4 -3.42 1.50 15.47
N ALA A 5 -4.08 2.36 14.67
CA ALA A 5 -4.60 3.65 15.14
C ALA A 5 -5.54 3.50 16.36
N ASN A 6 -6.38 2.47 16.38
CA ASN A 6 -7.31 2.20 17.48
C ASN A 6 -6.56 1.78 18.75
N ALA A 7 -5.53 0.95 18.63
CA ALA A 7 -4.70 0.53 19.76
C ALA A 7 -3.95 1.70 20.40
N VAL A 8 -3.60 2.73 19.61
CA VAL A 8 -3.02 3.98 20.12
C VAL A 8 -4.08 4.82 20.83
N TYR A 9 -5.28 4.95 20.24
CA TYR A 9 -6.39 5.70 20.82
C TYR A 9 -6.88 5.13 22.17
N GLU A 10 -6.98 3.80 22.29
CA GLU A 10 -7.46 3.14 23.50
C GLU A 10 -6.40 3.09 24.63
N LYS A 11 -5.17 3.57 24.36
CA LYS A 11 -4.07 3.45 25.30
C LYS A 11 -4.21 4.44 26.45
N SER A 12 -4.40 3.91 27.66
CA SER A 12 -4.32 4.70 28.89
C SER A 12 -2.93 4.61 29.53
N PHE A 13 -2.46 5.75 30.05
CA PHE A 13 -1.19 5.86 30.76
C PHE A 13 -1.43 6.17 32.24
N THR A 14 -0.67 5.52 33.12
CA THR A 14 -0.67 5.83 34.55
C THR A 14 0.14 7.11 34.79
N VAL A 15 -0.41 8.07 35.53
CA VAL A 15 0.29 9.31 35.86
C VAL A 15 1.30 9.06 37.00
N GLY A 16 2.59 9.23 36.70
CA GLY A 16 3.68 9.18 37.68
C GLY A 16 4.02 10.57 38.25
N HIS A 17 4.74 10.60 39.38
CA HIS A 17 5.10 11.86 40.05
C HIS A 17 6.04 12.76 39.22
N GLU A 18 6.88 12.15 38.36
CA GLU A 18 7.75 12.82 37.38
C GLU A 18 7.44 12.29 35.97
N GLY A 19 6.23 12.58 35.47
CA GLY A 19 5.77 12.15 34.14
C GLY A 19 5.66 13.29 33.14
N TYR A 20 5.54 12.93 31.85
CA TYR A 20 5.12 13.87 30.81
C TYR A 20 3.71 14.38 31.10
N GLY A 21 3.43 15.63 30.72
CA GLY A 21 2.09 16.20 30.88
C GLY A 21 1.08 15.46 30.00
N CYS A 22 -0.04 15.02 30.56
CA CYS A 22 -1.06 14.24 29.84
C CYS A 22 -1.46 14.91 28.51
N ARG A 23 -1.67 16.23 28.51
CA ARG A 23 -2.05 16.98 27.32
C ARG A 23 -0.98 16.96 26.21
N GLU A 24 0.30 17.00 26.57
CA GLU A 24 1.39 16.96 25.59
C GLU A 24 1.49 15.55 24.97
N VAL A 25 1.30 14.52 25.80
CA VAL A 25 1.22 13.14 25.34
C VAL A 25 0.02 12.94 24.43
N ASP A 26 -1.17 13.38 24.82
CA ASP A 26 -2.39 13.25 24.02
C ASP A 26 -2.24 13.90 22.64
N LEU A 27 -1.74 15.15 22.60
CA LEU A 27 -1.48 15.85 21.32
C LEU A 27 -0.48 15.12 20.43
N PHE A 28 0.54 14.49 21.03
CA PHE A 28 1.50 13.69 20.27
C PHE A 28 0.86 12.40 19.75
N LEU A 29 0.02 11.74 20.55
CA LEU A 29 -0.67 10.53 20.15
C LEU A 29 -1.72 10.78 19.05
N ASP A 30 -2.39 11.93 19.06
CA ASP A 30 -3.28 12.35 17.97
C ASP A 30 -2.50 12.44 16.64
N ALA A 31 -1.30 13.04 16.65
CA ALA A 31 -0.45 13.10 15.46
C ALA A 31 0.06 11.71 15.02
N VAL A 32 0.37 10.83 15.97
CA VAL A 32 0.74 9.43 15.66
C VAL A 32 -0.44 8.70 15.02
N ILE A 33 -1.67 8.91 15.50
CA ILE A 33 -2.87 8.31 14.91
C ILE A 33 -3.04 8.76 13.45
N GLU A 34 -2.92 10.06 13.18
CA GLU A 34 -2.99 10.62 11.82
C GLU A 34 -1.94 9.99 10.88
N ASP A 35 -0.71 9.82 11.36
CA ASP A 35 0.35 9.14 10.60
C ASP A 35 -0.02 7.68 10.29
N TYR A 36 -0.56 6.94 11.26
CA TYR A 36 -0.98 5.54 11.06
C TYR A 36 -2.10 5.43 10.01
N GLU A 37 -3.12 6.28 10.10
CA GLU A 37 -4.19 6.33 9.09
C GLU A 37 -3.63 6.66 7.70
N THR A 38 -2.72 7.63 7.63
CA THR A 38 -2.05 8.01 6.38
C THR A 38 -1.19 6.87 5.81
N TYR A 39 -0.52 6.08 6.65
CA TYR A 39 0.23 4.91 6.20
C TYR A 39 -0.68 3.82 5.64
N ASP A 40 -1.81 3.54 6.30
CA ASP A 40 -2.78 2.55 5.84
C ASP A 40 -3.36 2.95 4.46
N GLU A 41 -3.76 4.21 4.30
CA GLU A 41 -4.23 4.74 3.00
C GLU A 41 -3.16 4.62 1.90
N ASN A 42 -1.90 4.89 2.24
CA ASN A 42 -0.79 4.78 1.30
C ASN A 42 -0.51 3.32 0.90
N ILE A 43 -0.58 2.39 1.86
CA ILE A 43 -0.43 0.95 1.60
C ILE A 43 -1.53 0.50 0.65
N ASP A 44 -2.79 0.80 0.94
CA ASP A 44 -3.94 0.44 0.09
C ASP A 44 -3.78 1.01 -1.34
N ARG A 45 -3.36 2.27 -1.44
CA ARG A 45 -3.09 2.92 -2.74
C ARG A 45 -1.98 2.21 -3.51
N LEU A 46 -0.88 1.87 -2.84
CA LEU A 46 0.26 1.19 -3.44
C LEU A 46 -0.10 -0.24 -3.88
N GLU A 47 -0.85 -0.97 -3.06
CA GLU A 47 -1.34 -2.30 -3.40
C GLU A 47 -2.27 -2.25 -4.62
N ALA A 48 -3.20 -1.29 -4.66
CA ALA A 48 -4.08 -1.09 -5.81
C ALA A 48 -3.30 -0.74 -7.09
N ALA A 49 -2.27 0.10 -6.99
CA ALA A 49 -1.40 0.44 -8.11
C ALA A 49 -0.60 -0.79 -8.59
N LEU A 50 -0.02 -1.56 -7.66
CA LEU A 50 0.73 -2.77 -7.96
C LEU A 50 -0.15 -3.82 -8.66
N GLN A 51 -1.41 -4.00 -8.22
CA GLN A 51 -2.36 -4.87 -8.89
C GLN A 51 -2.70 -4.38 -10.31
N ARG A 52 -2.86 -3.07 -10.52
CA ARG A 52 -3.04 -2.49 -11.85
C ARG A 52 -1.85 -2.75 -12.76
N PHE A 53 -0.63 -2.55 -12.26
CA PHE A 53 0.59 -2.81 -13.05
C PHE A 53 0.76 -4.28 -13.39
N LYS A 54 0.50 -5.20 -12.44
CA LYS A 54 0.52 -6.65 -12.71
C LYS A 54 -0.45 -7.04 -13.81
N ARG A 55 -1.70 -6.54 -13.76
CA ARG A 55 -2.67 -6.80 -14.84
C ARG A 55 -2.19 -6.26 -16.18
N LYS A 56 -1.59 -5.07 -16.19
CA LYS A 56 -1.09 -4.49 -17.44
C LYS A 56 0.10 -5.26 -18.01
N ALA A 57 0.97 -5.80 -17.16
CA ALA A 57 2.08 -6.65 -17.58
C ALA A 57 1.57 -7.92 -18.28
N VAL A 58 0.60 -8.61 -17.70
CA VAL A 58 -0.01 -9.81 -18.31
C VAL A 58 -0.66 -9.48 -19.66
N GLU A 59 -1.43 -8.39 -19.73
CA GLU A 59 -2.08 -7.96 -20.98
C GLU A 59 -1.05 -7.67 -22.09
N LEU A 60 0.09 -7.05 -21.74
CA LEU A 60 1.15 -6.77 -22.69
C LEU A 60 1.89 -8.04 -23.12
N GLU A 61 2.12 -8.99 -22.21
CA GLU A 61 2.71 -10.30 -22.55
C GLU A 61 1.82 -11.09 -23.52
N GLU A 62 0.51 -11.10 -23.30
CA GLU A 62 -0.45 -11.72 -24.22
C GLU A 62 -0.44 -11.03 -25.59
N GLN A 63 -0.38 -9.70 -25.63
CA GLN A 63 -0.28 -8.95 -26.89
C GLN A 63 1.01 -9.28 -27.65
N ILE A 64 2.14 -9.38 -26.95
CA ILE A 64 3.43 -9.74 -27.56
C ILE A 64 3.38 -11.16 -28.14
N ASN A 65 2.83 -12.12 -27.40
CA ASN A 65 2.70 -13.51 -27.87
C ASN A 65 1.81 -13.59 -29.12
N ASN A 66 0.64 -12.94 -29.10
CA ASN A 66 -0.27 -12.91 -30.24
C ASN A 66 0.39 -12.28 -31.48
N LEU A 67 1.13 -11.18 -31.31
CA LEU A 67 1.85 -10.54 -32.41
C LEU A 67 2.99 -11.42 -32.95
N SER A 68 3.67 -12.17 -32.08
CA SER A 68 4.70 -13.13 -32.47
C SER A 68 4.11 -14.26 -33.33
N ASP A 69 2.99 -14.83 -32.90
CA ASP A 69 2.30 -15.91 -33.62
C ASP A 69 1.85 -15.46 -35.02
N ILE A 70 1.23 -14.27 -35.10
CA ILE A 70 0.83 -13.66 -36.38
C ILE A 70 2.05 -13.46 -37.29
N ASN A 71 3.17 -12.99 -36.74
CA ASN A 71 4.38 -12.76 -37.51
C ASN A 71 5.00 -14.06 -38.03
N GLU A 72 4.94 -15.15 -37.26
CA GLU A 72 5.32 -16.48 -37.74
C GLU A 72 4.43 -16.98 -38.87
N GLU A 73 3.10 -16.81 -38.73
CA GLU A 73 2.13 -17.25 -39.73
C GLU A 73 2.34 -16.51 -41.06
N ILE A 74 2.54 -15.19 -40.99
CA ILE A 74 2.88 -14.36 -42.15
C ILE A 74 4.17 -14.85 -42.82
N LYS A 75 5.24 -15.11 -42.06
CA LYS A 75 6.50 -15.64 -42.61
C LYS A 75 6.32 -16.98 -43.31
N ARG A 76 5.50 -17.89 -42.74
CA ARG A 76 5.20 -19.18 -43.37
C ARG A 76 4.41 -19.01 -44.67
N SER A 77 3.50 -18.04 -44.75
CA SER A 77 2.71 -17.78 -45.95
C SER A 77 3.51 -17.15 -47.11
N MET A 78 4.66 -16.54 -46.81
CA MET A 78 5.53 -15.93 -47.82
C MET A 78 6.58 -16.90 -48.40
N LEU A 79 6.67 -18.12 -47.87
CA LEU A 79 7.57 -19.18 -48.36
C LEU A 79 6.82 -20.12 -49.31
#